data_AF-A0A0L0T240-F1
#
_entry.id   AF-A0A0L0T240-F1
#
_cell.length_a   1.000
_cell.length_b   1.000
_cell.length_c   1.000
_cell.angle_alpha   90.00
_cell.angle_beta   90.00
_cell.angle_gamma   90.00
#
_symmetry.space_group_name_H-M   'P 1'
#
loop_
_entity.id
_entity.type
_entity.pdbx_description
1 polymer ?
#
loop_
_entity_poly.entity_id
_entity_poly.type
_entity_poly.pdbx_seq_one_letter_code
_entity_poly.pdbx_strand_id
1 'polypeptide(L)'
;FDLTSTDTAVVLGHGNVALDVARILLTSVDALRGTDISDRALAALAGSTIRHVHVVGRRGPVQAAFTAKELREMLALPGVAFRTDADQFRALVAAHAGKLDRPRTRLMGILDQALTKPQPEHADRSWTLEYLQSPTRFLGTDRVTGVECVVNELVADPKRGVRALPTSTTRTIDAGLAVKAIGYRAVPIRGH
;
A
#
# COMPACT_ATOMS: atom_id res chain seq x y z
N PHE A 1 1.66 10.04 -16.73
CA PHE A 1 0.90 10.05 -15.47
C PHE A 1 0.80 11.49 -15.03
N ASP A 2 -0.41 11.97 -14.78
CA ASP A 2 -0.64 13.27 -14.18
C ASP A 2 -0.44 13.12 -12.67
N LEU A 3 0.53 13.84 -12.10
CA LEU A 3 0.82 13.85 -10.67
C LEU A 3 0.47 15.19 -10.04
N THR A 4 -0.16 16.11 -10.77
CA THR A 4 -0.37 17.51 -10.34
C THR A 4 -1.83 17.83 -10.04
N SER A 5 -2.76 16.95 -10.44
CA SER A 5 -4.20 17.14 -10.30
C SER A 5 -4.79 16.63 -8.97
N THR A 6 -3.97 16.05 -8.09
CA THR A 6 -4.43 15.40 -6.85
C THR A 6 -3.31 15.32 -5.81
N ASP A 7 -3.66 15.24 -4.54
CA ASP A 7 -2.72 14.95 -3.46
C ASP A 7 -2.70 13.47 -3.08
N THR A 8 -3.57 12.63 -3.66
CA THR A 8 -3.80 11.27 -3.18
C THR A 8 -3.63 10.23 -4.28
N ALA A 9 -2.87 9.18 -3.98
CA ALA A 9 -2.67 8.01 -4.84
C ALA A 9 -3.11 6.72 -4.14
N VAL A 10 -3.60 5.77 -4.93
CA VAL A 10 -3.93 4.41 -4.49
C VAL A 10 -2.95 3.42 -5.13
N VAL A 11 -2.28 2.60 -4.33
CA VAL A 11 -1.43 1.50 -4.79
C VAL A 11 -2.08 0.17 -4.40
N LEU A 12 -2.42 -0.64 -5.38
CA LEU A 12 -3.12 -1.91 -5.18
C LEU A 12 -2.12 -3.05 -4.98
N GLY A 13 -2.06 -3.60 -3.77
CA GLY A 13 -1.23 -4.73 -3.40
C GLY A 13 -0.46 -4.49 -2.09
N HIS A 14 -0.28 -5.54 -1.29
CA HIS A 14 0.61 -5.53 -0.11
C HIS A 14 1.88 -6.32 -0.40
N GLY A 15 2.68 -5.89 -1.37
CA GLY A 15 3.96 -6.49 -1.72
C GLY A 15 5.09 -5.45 -1.79
N ASN A 16 6.34 -5.90 -1.93
CA ASN A 16 7.50 -4.99 -2.00
C ASN A 16 7.35 -3.94 -3.11
N VAL A 17 6.92 -4.34 -4.31
CA VAL A 17 6.69 -3.41 -5.42
C VAL A 17 5.69 -2.30 -5.05
N ALA A 18 4.65 -2.63 -4.28
CA ALA A 18 3.70 -1.64 -3.82
C ALA A 18 4.34 -0.62 -2.87
N LEU A 19 5.20 -1.09 -1.96
CA LEU A 19 5.96 -0.21 -1.06
C LEU A 19 6.99 0.63 -1.84
N ASP A 20 7.63 0.08 -2.86
CA ASP A 20 8.57 0.84 -3.70
C ASP A 20 7.87 1.96 -4.48
N VAL A 21 6.71 1.69 -5.06
CA VAL A 21 5.89 2.73 -5.71
C VAL A 21 5.50 3.80 -4.70
N ALA A 22 4.99 3.42 -3.52
CA ALA A 22 4.62 4.37 -2.48
C ALA A 22 5.83 5.21 -2.02
N ARG A 23 7.00 4.56 -1.84
CA ARG A 23 8.25 5.20 -1.45
C ARG A 23 8.71 6.23 -2.47
N ILE A 24 8.70 5.90 -3.76
CA ILE A 24 9.06 6.84 -4.83
C ILE A 24 8.12 8.04 -4.87
N LEU A 25 6.81 7.82 -4.71
CA LEU A 25 5.83 8.92 -4.71
C LEU A 25 5.97 9.85 -3.50
N LEU A 26 6.42 9.32 -2.36
CA LEU A 26 6.49 10.07 -1.09
C LEU A 26 7.88 10.56 -0.71
N THR A 27 8.95 10.09 -1.37
CA THR A 27 10.31 10.58 -1.15
C THR A 27 10.45 12.02 -1.64
N SER A 28 11.24 12.84 -0.94
CA SER A 28 11.52 14.20 -1.42
C SER A 28 12.34 14.17 -2.70
N VAL A 29 12.11 15.15 -3.57
CA VAL A 29 12.81 15.26 -4.86
C VAL A 29 14.32 15.39 -4.63
N ASP A 30 14.74 16.12 -3.60
CA ASP A 30 16.15 16.30 -3.27
C ASP A 30 16.83 15.00 -2.85
N ALA A 31 16.13 14.13 -2.10
CA ALA A 31 16.66 12.81 -1.77
C ALA A 31 16.75 11.90 -3.00
N LEU A 32 15.86 12.06 -3.99
CA LEU A 32 15.88 11.28 -5.23
C LEU A 32 16.97 11.73 -6.21
N ARG A 33 17.38 13.00 -6.20
CA ARG A 33 18.46 13.54 -7.07
C ARG A 33 19.78 12.78 -6.94
N GLY A 34 20.05 12.17 -5.78
CA GLY A 34 21.26 11.38 -5.53
C GLY A 34 21.18 9.91 -5.95
N THR A 35 20.10 9.50 -6.63
CA THR A 35 19.86 8.09 -7.03
C THR A 35 19.98 7.90 -8.54
N ASP A 36 19.87 6.65 -9.01
CA ASP A 36 19.87 6.27 -10.44
C ASP A 36 18.50 6.49 -11.14
N ILE A 37 17.61 7.27 -10.53
CA ILE A 37 16.31 7.62 -11.11
C ILE A 37 16.48 8.39 -12.42
N SER A 38 15.68 8.03 -13.44
CA SER A 38 15.72 8.75 -14.73
C SER A 38 15.31 10.22 -14.58
N ASP A 39 15.97 11.12 -15.33
CA ASP A 39 15.65 12.55 -15.35
C ASP A 39 14.16 12.82 -15.63
N ARG A 40 13.55 12.01 -16.50
CA ARG A 40 12.12 12.11 -16.82
C ARG A 40 11.24 11.84 -15.61
N ALA A 41 11.56 10.80 -14.83
CA ALA A 41 10.80 10.46 -13.63
C ALA A 41 11.02 11.50 -12.52
N LEU A 42 12.27 11.97 -12.35
CA LEU A 42 12.60 13.02 -11.40
C LEU A 42 11.86 14.33 -11.72
N ALA A 43 11.81 14.74 -13.00
CA ALA A 43 11.07 15.92 -13.43
C ALA A 43 9.56 15.80 -13.17
N ALA A 44 8.97 14.61 -13.40
CA ALA A 44 7.57 14.37 -13.09
C ALA A 44 7.30 14.42 -11.57
N LEU A 45 8.19 13.85 -10.76
CA LEU A 45 8.09 13.89 -9.29
C LEU A 45 8.33 15.29 -8.73
N ALA A 46 9.15 16.11 -9.39
CA ALA A 46 9.36 17.50 -9.02
C ALA A 46 8.08 18.35 -9.09
N GLY A 47 7.21 18.06 -10.05
CA GLY A 47 5.88 18.68 -10.16
C GLY A 47 4.79 18.00 -9.32
N SER A 48 5.08 16.89 -8.65
CA SER A 48 4.06 16.06 -7.99
C SER A 48 3.41 16.76 -6.80
N THR A 49 2.08 16.81 -6.80
CA THR A 49 1.25 17.23 -5.68
C THR A 49 0.89 16.09 -4.75
N ILE A 50 1.27 14.83 -5.05
CA ILE A 50 0.99 13.68 -4.19
C ILE A 50 1.60 13.86 -2.80
N ARG A 51 0.76 13.71 -1.78
CA ARG A 51 1.06 13.76 -0.35
C ARG A 51 0.59 12.51 0.39
N HIS A 52 -0.46 11.86 -0.09
CA HIS A 52 -1.07 10.71 0.57
C HIS A 52 -1.08 9.48 -0.34
N VAL A 53 -0.65 8.33 0.19
CA VAL A 53 -0.68 7.06 -0.55
C VAL A 53 -1.44 5.99 0.24
N HIS A 54 -2.56 5.50 -0.29
CA HIS A 54 -3.26 4.34 0.25
C HIS A 54 -2.73 3.07 -0.41
N VAL A 55 -2.19 2.15 0.38
CA VAL A 55 -1.71 0.85 -0.08
C VAL A 55 -2.75 -0.20 0.28
N VAL A 56 -3.49 -0.64 -0.74
CA VAL A 56 -4.73 -1.42 -0.60
C VAL A 56 -4.47 -2.91 -0.78
N GLY A 57 -4.81 -3.70 0.23
CA GLY A 57 -4.69 -5.15 0.23
C GLY A 57 -6.03 -5.85 0.43
N ARG A 58 -6.31 -6.83 -0.43
CA ARG A 58 -7.51 -7.69 -0.33
C ARG A 58 -7.54 -8.61 0.89
N ARG A 59 -6.45 -8.72 1.65
CA ARG A 59 -6.33 -9.59 2.84
C ARG A 59 -5.82 -8.79 4.02
N GLY A 60 -5.61 -9.45 5.16
CA GLY A 60 -5.10 -8.83 6.37
C GLY A 60 -3.56 -8.70 6.39
N PRO A 61 -3.03 -8.04 7.43
CA PRO A 61 -1.60 -7.76 7.58
C PRO A 61 -0.74 -9.03 7.62
N VAL A 62 -1.25 -10.13 8.18
CA VAL A 62 -0.56 -11.42 8.26
C VAL A 62 -0.30 -12.03 6.87
N GLN A 63 -1.10 -11.68 5.87
CA GLN A 63 -0.97 -12.15 4.48
C GLN A 63 -0.21 -11.18 3.58
N ALA A 64 0.32 -10.08 4.12
CA ALA A 64 1.20 -9.18 3.38
C ALA A 64 2.42 -9.93 2.86
N ALA A 65 2.81 -9.61 1.63
CA ALA A 65 3.96 -10.18 0.94
C ALA A 65 5.20 -9.26 0.97
N PHE A 66 5.07 -8.05 1.52
CA PHE A 66 6.24 -7.20 1.73
C PHE A 66 7.11 -7.74 2.86
N THR A 67 8.43 -7.53 2.79
CA THR A 67 9.33 -8.00 3.84
C THR A 67 9.57 -6.94 4.91
N ALA A 68 10.18 -7.38 6.01
CA ALA A 68 10.54 -6.51 7.11
C ALA A 68 11.62 -5.48 6.74
N LYS A 69 12.39 -5.69 5.67
CA LYS A 69 13.36 -4.71 5.17
C LYS A 69 12.63 -3.54 4.51
N GLU A 70 11.82 -3.82 3.49
CA GLU A 70 11.12 -2.79 2.72
C GLU A 70 10.12 -2.02 3.60
N LEU A 71 9.46 -2.70 4.56
CA LEU A 71 8.62 -2.02 5.54
C LEU A 71 9.42 -1.02 6.39
N ARG A 72 10.63 -1.36 6.85
CA ARG A 72 11.46 -0.44 7.64
C ARG A 72 11.91 0.76 6.81
N GLU A 73 12.28 0.53 5.55
CA GLU A 73 12.64 1.62 4.64
C GLU A 73 11.46 2.57 4.43
N MET A 74 10.25 2.05 4.26
CA MET A 74 9.03 2.86 4.15
C MET A 74 8.75 3.66 5.43
N LEU A 75 8.86 3.03 6.60
CA LEU A 75 8.64 3.66 7.90
C LEU A 75 9.73 4.68 8.28
N ALA A 76 10.91 4.60 7.66
CA ALA A 76 12.03 5.50 7.92
C ALA A 76 12.01 6.75 7.01
N LEU A 77 11.00 6.89 6.15
CA LEU A 77 10.90 8.06 5.26
C LEU A 77 10.78 9.35 6.08
N PRO A 78 11.70 10.33 5.88
CA PRO A 78 11.67 11.58 6.63
C PRO A 78 10.37 12.36 6.37
N GLY A 79 9.71 12.80 7.44
CA GLY A 79 8.51 13.65 7.35
C GLY A 79 7.25 12.93 6.83
N VAL A 80 7.26 11.61 6.70
CA VAL A 80 6.10 10.83 6.22
C VAL A 80 5.46 10.06 7.38
N ALA A 81 4.19 10.33 7.66
CA ALA A 81 3.43 9.60 8.68
C ALA A 81 2.93 8.24 8.17
N PHE A 82 2.91 7.25 9.07
CA PHE A 82 2.26 5.97 8.83
C PHE A 82 0.86 5.96 9.46
N ARG A 83 -0.14 5.51 8.70
CA ARG A 83 -1.53 5.41 9.15
C ARG A 83 -2.08 4.01 8.88
N THR A 84 -2.93 3.53 9.78
CA THR A 84 -3.84 2.40 9.56
C THR A 84 -4.84 2.39 10.70
N ASP A 85 -5.99 1.76 10.50
CA ASP A 85 -6.89 1.41 11.60
C ASP A 85 -6.18 0.42 12.54
N ALA A 86 -5.81 0.90 13.74
CA ALA A 86 -5.04 0.14 14.71
C ALA A 86 -5.85 -0.99 15.33
N ASP A 87 -7.16 -0.80 15.52
CA ASP A 87 -8.03 -1.81 16.12
C ASP A 87 -8.30 -2.93 15.12
N GLN A 88 -8.55 -2.58 13.85
CA GLN A 88 -8.65 -3.56 12.77
C GLN A 88 -7.34 -4.34 12.60
N PHE A 89 -6.20 -3.66 12.63
CA PHE A 89 -4.88 -4.31 12.55
C PHE A 89 -4.71 -5.33 13.69
N ARG A 90 -4.92 -4.92 14.94
CA ARG A 90 -4.74 -5.80 16.11
C ARG A 90 -5.71 -6.97 16.11
N ALA A 91 -6.97 -6.76 15.73
CA ALA A 91 -7.96 -7.83 15.61
C ALA A 91 -7.53 -8.87 14.57
N LEU A 92 -7.04 -8.44 13.40
CA LEU A 92 -6.59 -9.36 12.35
C LEU A 92 -5.32 -10.14 12.72
N VAL A 93 -4.41 -9.52 13.48
CA VAL A 93 -3.23 -10.20 14.02
C VAL A 93 -3.63 -11.21 15.11
N ALA A 94 -4.52 -10.81 16.03
CA ALA A 94 -5.00 -11.67 17.13
C ALA A 94 -5.71 -12.93 16.62
N ALA A 95 -6.43 -12.85 15.49
CA ALA A 95 -7.04 -14.01 14.82
C ALA A 95 -6.02 -15.10 14.41
N HIS A 96 -4.72 -14.77 14.39
CA HIS A 96 -3.61 -15.66 14.05
C HIS A 96 -2.64 -15.88 15.23
N ALA A 97 -3.02 -15.51 16.46
CA ALA A 97 -2.19 -15.66 17.64
C ALA A 97 -1.70 -17.12 17.81
N GLY A 98 -0.40 -17.28 18.09
CA GLY A 98 0.24 -18.59 18.24
C GLY A 98 0.45 -19.39 16.94
N LYS A 99 0.04 -18.86 15.78
CA LYS A 99 0.17 -19.53 14.47
C LYS A 99 1.18 -18.86 13.53
N LEU A 100 1.79 -17.75 13.95
CA LEU A 100 2.74 -16.99 13.15
C LEU A 100 4.14 -17.58 13.27
N ASP A 101 4.81 -17.75 12.12
CA ASP A 101 6.25 -18.01 12.11
C ASP A 101 7.05 -16.80 12.60
N ARG A 102 8.37 -17.00 12.80
CA ARG A 102 9.28 -15.94 13.25
C ARG A 102 9.27 -14.72 12.32
N PRO A 103 9.38 -14.87 10.98
CA PRO A 103 9.32 -13.73 10.05
C PRO A 103 8.03 -12.90 10.19
N ARG A 104 6.86 -13.55 10.24
CA ARG A 104 5.56 -12.89 10.37
C ARG A 104 5.40 -12.23 11.72
N THR A 105 5.80 -12.90 12.80
CA THR A 105 5.81 -12.31 14.15
C THR A 105 6.65 -11.04 14.19
N ARG A 106 7.84 -11.07 13.59
CA ARG A 106 8.70 -9.88 13.49
C ARG A 106 8.06 -8.77 12.68
N LEU A 107 7.42 -9.09 11.56
CA LEU A 107 6.76 -8.10 10.69
C LEU A 107 5.60 -7.42 11.43
N MET A 108 4.76 -8.19 12.12
CA MET A 108 3.65 -7.63 12.90
C MET A 108 4.15 -6.77 14.06
N GLY A 109 5.23 -7.17 14.73
CA GLY A 109 5.85 -6.36 15.78
C GLY A 109 6.37 -5.00 15.26
N ILE A 110 6.90 -4.94 14.04
CA ILE A 110 7.33 -3.66 13.43
C ILE A 110 6.12 -2.75 13.18
N LEU A 111 5.02 -3.29 12.65
CA LEU A 111 3.79 -2.52 12.39
C LEU A 111 3.15 -2.04 13.69
N ASP A 112 3.04 -2.89 14.71
CA ASP A 112 2.47 -2.51 16.01
C ASP A 112 3.34 -1.45 16.71
N GLN A 113 4.66 -1.59 16.63
CA GLN A 113 5.57 -0.55 17.13
C GLN A 113 5.41 0.77 16.35
N ALA A 114 5.19 0.71 15.03
CA ALA A 114 4.97 1.91 14.23
C ALA A 114 3.66 2.63 14.61
N LEU A 115 2.63 1.89 15.04
CA LEU A 115 1.35 2.44 15.47
C LEU A 115 1.38 3.10 16.85
N THR A 116 2.36 2.75 17.69
CA THR A 116 2.52 3.31 19.03
C THR A 116 3.53 4.46 19.08
N LYS A 117 4.37 4.60 18.06
CA LYS A 117 5.32 5.71 17.95
C LYS A 117 4.59 7.04 17.70
N PRO A 118 5.02 8.14 18.34
CA PRO A 118 4.60 9.47 17.96
C PRO A 118 4.83 9.69 16.46
N GLN A 119 3.79 10.11 15.76
CA GLN A 119 3.91 10.51 14.36
C GLN A 119 4.49 11.93 14.29
N PRO A 120 5.14 12.31 13.18
CA PRO A 120 5.61 13.69 13.03
C PRO A 120 4.44 14.66 13.20
N GLU A 121 4.58 15.65 14.09
CA GLU A 121 3.52 16.61 14.44
C GLU A 121 3.00 17.39 13.21
N HIS A 122 3.85 17.55 12.20
CA HIS A 122 3.56 18.24 10.93
C HIS A 122 3.91 17.35 9.73
N ALA A 123 3.37 16.13 9.69
CA ALA A 123 3.55 15.25 8.55
C ALA A 123 2.69 15.70 7.35
N ASP A 124 3.28 16.50 6.46
CA ASP A 124 2.68 16.91 5.19
C ASP A 124 2.46 15.75 4.21
N ARG A 125 3.04 14.58 4.52
CA ARG A 125 2.95 13.37 3.70
C ARG A 125 2.58 12.18 4.56
N SER A 126 1.81 11.25 4.01
CA SER A 126 1.49 10.01 4.71
C SER A 126 1.25 8.83 3.79
N TRP A 127 1.35 7.64 4.36
CA TRP A 127 0.90 6.43 3.71
C TRP A 127 0.02 5.61 4.65
N THR A 128 -0.98 4.95 4.07
CA THR A 128 -2.00 4.20 4.79
C THR A 128 -2.00 2.75 4.33
N LEU A 129 -1.97 1.79 5.25
CA LEU A 129 -2.28 0.40 4.92
C LEU A 129 -3.79 0.17 5.03
N GLU A 130 -4.42 -0.11 3.90
CA GLU A 130 -5.84 -0.48 3.83
C GLU A 130 -5.96 -2.00 3.74
N TYR A 131 -6.53 -2.63 4.76
CA TYR A 131 -6.74 -4.08 4.79
C TYR A 131 -8.13 -4.46 4.29
N LEU A 132 -8.25 -5.73 3.89
CA LEU A 132 -9.52 -6.36 3.52
C LEU A 132 -10.28 -5.60 2.43
N GLN A 133 -9.60 -4.97 1.48
CA GLN A 133 -10.25 -4.20 0.42
C GLN A 133 -9.80 -4.68 -0.97
N SER A 134 -10.79 -4.95 -1.83
CA SER A 134 -10.55 -5.38 -3.21
C SER A 134 -11.08 -4.31 -4.16
N PRO A 135 -10.26 -3.76 -5.07
CA PRO A 135 -10.73 -2.77 -6.04
C PRO A 135 -11.76 -3.40 -6.97
N THR A 136 -12.88 -2.71 -7.15
CA THR A 136 -14.00 -3.14 -8.00
C THR A 136 -14.19 -2.21 -9.19
N ARG A 137 -13.94 -0.92 -9.04
CA ARG A 137 -14.10 0.07 -10.10
C ARG A 137 -13.16 1.26 -9.93
N PHE A 138 -12.63 1.77 -11.03
CA PHE A 138 -12.00 3.09 -11.08
C PHE A 138 -13.06 4.13 -11.46
N LEU A 139 -13.12 5.22 -10.71
CA LEU A 139 -14.08 6.31 -10.92
C LEU A 139 -13.49 7.38 -11.83
N GLY A 140 -14.37 8.14 -12.50
CA GLY A 140 -14.02 9.19 -13.46
C GLY A 140 -14.19 8.75 -14.92
N THR A 141 -14.25 9.72 -15.83
CA THR A 141 -14.47 9.50 -17.27
C THR A 141 -13.14 9.46 -18.02
N ASP A 142 -12.39 10.57 -17.96
CA ASP A 142 -11.16 10.79 -18.73
C ASP A 142 -9.90 10.57 -17.87
N ARG A 143 -10.06 10.67 -16.55
CA ARG A 143 -9.01 10.48 -15.55
C ARG A 143 -9.59 9.79 -14.32
N VAL A 144 -8.73 9.12 -13.57
CA VAL A 144 -9.13 8.52 -12.28
C VAL A 144 -9.47 9.65 -11.32
N THR A 145 -10.60 9.56 -10.63
CA THR A 145 -10.99 10.46 -9.53
C THR A 145 -11.17 9.71 -8.21
N GLY A 146 -11.20 8.37 -8.25
CA GLY A 146 -11.25 7.53 -7.07
C GLY A 146 -11.22 6.06 -7.42
N VAL A 147 -11.10 5.24 -6.38
CA VAL A 147 -11.13 3.77 -6.47
C VAL A 147 -12.23 3.26 -5.56
N GLU A 148 -13.24 2.64 -6.14
CA GLU A 148 -14.27 1.92 -5.40
C GLU A 148 -13.76 0.51 -5.07
N CYS A 149 -13.77 0.19 -3.79
CA CYS A 149 -13.34 -1.07 -3.23
C CYS A 149 -14.52 -1.76 -2.53
N VAL A 150 -14.60 -3.08 -2.68
CA VAL A 150 -15.45 -3.91 -1.82
C VAL A 150 -14.67 -4.34 -0.58
N VAL A 151 -15.31 -4.26 0.59
CA VAL A 151 -14.77 -4.77 1.86
C VAL A 151 -14.88 -6.29 1.83
N ASN A 152 -13.83 -6.97 2.28
CA ASN A 152 -13.74 -8.42 2.28
C ASN A 152 -13.79 -8.96 3.70
N GLU A 153 -14.22 -10.21 3.81
CA GLU A 153 -14.01 -11.04 5.00
C GLU A 153 -12.98 -12.13 4.69
N LEU A 154 -12.25 -12.58 5.72
CA LEU A 154 -11.32 -13.69 5.59
C LEU A 154 -12.02 -14.99 6.00
N VAL A 155 -12.07 -15.94 5.08
CA VAL A 155 -12.54 -17.31 5.34
C VAL A 155 -11.37 -18.28 5.27
N ALA A 156 -11.45 -19.35 6.05
CA ALA A 156 -10.48 -20.43 6.00
C ALA A 156 -10.48 -21.08 4.60
N ASP A 157 -9.28 -21.34 4.07
CA ASP A 157 -9.10 -22.05 2.80
C ASP A 157 -8.13 -23.21 3.04
N PRO A 158 -8.57 -24.48 2.93
CA PRO A 158 -7.72 -25.65 3.22
C PRO A 158 -6.45 -25.72 2.36
N LYS A 159 -6.44 -25.09 1.18
CA LYS A 159 -5.30 -25.11 0.25
C LYS A 159 -4.41 -23.88 0.36
N ARG A 160 -4.98 -22.75 0.78
CA ARG A 160 -4.31 -21.42 0.73
C ARG A 160 -4.20 -20.74 2.10
N GLY A 161 -4.60 -21.42 3.17
CA GLY A 161 -4.69 -20.88 4.53
C GLY A 161 -5.94 -20.02 4.71
N VAL A 162 -6.01 -18.88 4.01
CA VAL A 162 -7.18 -17.99 4.02
C VAL A 162 -7.50 -17.47 2.62
N ARG A 163 -8.78 -17.21 2.38
CA ARG A 163 -9.31 -16.56 1.19
C ARG A 163 -10.10 -15.31 1.59
N ALA A 164 -9.99 -14.28 0.76
CA ALA A 164 -10.81 -13.07 0.89
C ALA A 164 -12.10 -13.28 0.09
N LEU A 165 -13.25 -13.08 0.72
CA LEU A 165 -14.56 -13.05 0.05
C LEU A 165 -15.14 -11.64 0.13
N PRO A 166 -15.72 -11.12 -0.97
CA PRO A 166 -16.34 -9.80 -0.98
C PRO A 166 -17.62 -9.82 -0.14
N THR A 167 -17.82 -8.77 0.65
CA THR A 167 -19.09 -8.48 1.33
C THR A 167 -19.99 -7.62 0.46
N SER A 168 -21.16 -7.22 0.97
CA SER A 168 -22.02 -6.22 0.33
C SER A 168 -21.56 -4.78 0.57
N THR A 169 -20.54 -4.55 1.41
CA THR A 169 -20.09 -3.22 1.79
C THR A 169 -19.03 -2.71 0.82
N THR A 170 -19.23 -1.51 0.28
CA THR A 170 -18.25 -0.81 -0.54
C THR A 170 -17.67 0.40 0.20
N ARG A 171 -16.48 0.82 -0.22
CA ARG A 171 -15.80 2.04 0.20
C ARG A 171 -15.15 2.69 -1.01
N THR A 172 -15.18 4.00 -1.05
CA THR A 172 -14.50 4.78 -2.09
C THR A 172 -13.29 5.48 -1.48
N ILE A 173 -12.16 5.38 -2.16
CA ILE A 173 -10.96 6.17 -1.85
C ILE A 173 -10.83 7.22 -2.96
N ASP A 174 -11.00 8.48 -2.62
CA ASP A 174 -10.79 9.59 -3.56
C ASP A 174 -9.29 9.69 -3.88
N ALA A 175 -8.96 9.62 -5.16
CA ALA A 175 -7.57 9.59 -5.62
C ALA A 175 -7.51 9.93 -7.10
N GLY A 176 -6.59 10.80 -7.49
CA GLY A 176 -6.34 11.10 -8.91
C GLY A 176 -5.37 10.13 -9.59
N LEU A 177 -4.75 9.23 -8.83
CA LEU A 177 -3.81 8.23 -9.33
C LEU A 177 -4.12 6.85 -8.74
N ALA A 178 -4.15 5.81 -9.58
CA ALA A 178 -4.18 4.43 -9.13
C ALA A 178 -3.10 3.59 -9.84
N VAL A 179 -2.31 2.85 -9.05
CA VAL A 179 -1.23 1.98 -9.54
C VAL A 179 -1.51 0.55 -9.12
N LYS A 180 -1.46 -0.37 -10.08
CA LYS A 180 -1.66 -1.80 -9.83
C LYS A 180 -0.31 -2.50 -9.60
N ALA A 181 -0.07 -2.97 -8.38
CA ALA A 181 1.17 -3.63 -7.96
C ALA A 181 0.93 -5.08 -7.47
N ILE A 182 0.06 -5.83 -8.17
CA ILE A 182 -0.33 -7.20 -7.80
C ILE A 182 0.43 -8.32 -8.55
N GLY A 183 1.62 -8.02 -9.05
CA GLY A 183 2.50 -8.95 -9.75
C GLY A 183 2.49 -8.82 -11.28
N TYR A 184 3.58 -9.25 -11.91
CA TYR A 184 3.75 -9.31 -13.36
C TYR A 184 3.31 -10.68 -13.88
N ARG A 185 2.55 -10.71 -14.98
CA ARG A 185 2.30 -11.94 -15.73
C ARG A 185 3.31 -11.99 -16.87
N ALA A 186 4.13 -13.05 -16.93
CA ALA A 186 4.96 -13.30 -18.10
C ALA A 186 4.05 -13.47 -19.33
N VAL A 187 4.34 -12.75 -20.40
CA VAL A 187 3.68 -12.96 -21.69
C VAL A 187 4.37 -14.16 -22.33
N PRO A 188 3.65 -15.23 -22.70
CA PRO A 188 4.27 -16.34 -23.43
C PRO A 188 4.80 -15.82 -24.77
N ILE A 189 6.07 -16.12 -25.05
CA ILE A 189 6.65 -15.86 -26.36
C ILE A 189 5.98 -16.84 -27.33
N ARG A 190 5.31 -16.32 -28.36
CA ARG A 190 4.80 -17.15 -29.48
C ARG A 190 6.02 -17.76 -30.18
N GLY A 191 6.30 -19.04 -29.94
CA GLY A 191 7.41 -19.71 -30.64
C GLY A 191 7.96 -21.01 -30.06
N HIS A 192 7.54 -21.48 -28.88
CA HIS A 192 7.92 -22.80 -28.34
C HIS A 192 6.75 -23.45 -27.60
#